data_AF-A0A5C6F589-F1
#
_entry.id   AF-A0A5C6F589-F1
#
_cell.length_a   1.000
_cell.length_b   1.000
_cell.length_c   1.000
_cell.angle_alpha   90.00
_cell.angle_beta   90.00
_cell.angle_gamma   90.00
#
_symmetry.space_group_name_H-M   'P 1'
#
loop_
_entity.id
_entity.type
_entity.pdbx_description
1 polymer ?
#
loop_
_entity_poly.entity_id
_entity_poly.type
_entity_poly.pdbx_seq_one_letter_code
_entity_poly.pdbx_strand_id
1 'polypeptide(L)'
;MQFFLFHWTDKIVEFFLNPTSQDESKPKLPRMNDDERIAYEQAVALEILGKEANIAAARLLIPELLERIRFSVELVAQLREARQRAGVSLDEMQERTGIQKSALSRLENSHNPNPTLSTLRRYAEAIGMRLDVSLSEAG
;
A
#
# COMPACT_ATOMS: atom_id res chain seq x y z
N MET A 1 16.12 27.07 23.72
CA MET A 1 17.09 26.15 23.09
C MET A 1 16.50 24.75 23.17
N GLN A 2 15.78 24.33 22.12
CA GLN A 2 14.92 23.15 22.13
C GLN A 2 14.97 22.53 20.72
N PHE A 3 16.01 21.74 20.44
CA PHE A 3 16.23 21.16 19.10
C PHE A 3 17.12 19.90 19.19
N PHE A 4 16.82 18.92 20.05
CA PHE A 4 17.62 17.68 20.10
C PHE A 4 16.87 16.43 20.62
N LEU A 5 15.60 16.22 20.26
CA LEU A 5 14.86 15.01 20.69
C LEU A 5 14.34 14.10 19.57
N PHE A 6 14.46 14.47 18.30
CA PHE A 6 13.73 13.77 17.22
C PHE A 6 14.48 12.59 16.55
N HIS A 7 15.74 12.33 16.91
CA HIS A 7 16.56 11.31 16.22
C HIS A 7 16.80 10.02 17.03
N TRP A 8 16.34 9.96 18.28
CA TRP A 8 16.60 8.84 19.21
C TRP A 8 15.40 7.93 19.47
N THR A 9 14.17 8.40 19.24
CA THR A 9 12.94 7.66 19.53
C THR A 9 12.70 6.49 18.58
N ASP A 10 13.06 6.66 17.30
CA ASP A 10 12.74 5.68 16.25
C ASP A 10 13.43 4.32 16.46
N LYS A 11 14.72 4.33 16.85
CA LYS A 11 15.47 3.08 17.10
C LYS A 11 14.98 2.31 18.34
N ILE A 12 14.50 3.03 19.36
CA ILE A 12 14.02 2.41 20.60
C ILE A 12 12.63 1.79 20.39
N VAL A 13 11.76 2.51 19.70
CA VAL A 13 10.44 2.03 19.29
C VAL A 13 10.56 0.80 18.38
N GLU A 14 11.49 0.83 17.42
CA GLU A 14 11.74 -0.28 16.49
C GLU A 14 12.26 -1.55 17.20
N PHE A 15 13.07 -1.40 18.25
CA PHE A 15 13.51 -2.50 19.12
C PHE A 15 12.34 -3.17 19.86
N PHE A 16 11.44 -2.39 20.46
CA PHE A 16 10.28 -2.94 21.18
C PHE A 16 9.28 -3.64 20.25
N LEU A 17 9.18 -3.20 18.99
CA LEU A 17 8.32 -3.81 17.98
C LEU A 17 8.93 -5.06 17.31
N ASN A 18 10.24 -5.30 17.45
CA ASN A 18 10.93 -6.43 16.81
C ASN A 18 12.01 -7.07 17.73
N PRO A 19 11.58 -7.82 18.77
CA PRO A 19 12.45 -8.32 19.84
C PRO A 19 13.42 -9.44 19.41
N THR A 20 13.31 -9.95 18.18
CA THR A 20 14.20 -10.98 17.59
C THR A 20 15.46 -10.42 16.92
N SER A 21 15.63 -9.09 16.88
CA SER A 21 16.87 -8.48 16.38
C SER A 21 18.02 -8.76 17.36
N GLN A 22 19.01 -9.53 16.93
CA GLN A 22 20.21 -9.94 17.68
C GLN A 22 21.23 -8.79 17.86
N ASP A 23 20.80 -7.53 17.77
CA ASP A 23 21.67 -6.38 17.99
C ASP A 23 21.77 -6.10 19.50
N GLU A 24 22.82 -6.65 20.13
CA GLU A 24 23.10 -6.50 21.56
C GLU A 24 23.48 -5.06 21.97
N SER A 25 23.58 -4.12 21.03
CA SER A 25 23.80 -2.71 21.31
C SER A 25 22.54 -2.03 21.86
N LYS A 26 22.10 -2.45 23.05
CA LYS A 26 21.01 -1.77 23.78
C LYS A 26 21.28 -0.26 23.77
N PRO A 27 20.40 0.57 23.18
CA PRO A 27 20.57 2.01 23.25
C PRO A 27 20.58 2.41 24.73
N LYS A 28 21.68 3.01 25.18
CA LYS A 28 21.76 3.51 26.55
C LYS A 28 20.72 4.60 26.71
N LEU A 29 19.70 4.33 27.52
CA LEU A 29 18.71 5.34 27.90
C LEU A 29 19.46 6.58 28.44
N PRO A 30 18.98 7.80 28.12
CA PRO A 30 19.51 9.00 28.76
C PRO A 30 19.47 8.83 30.29
N ARG A 31 20.44 9.41 31.00
CA ARG A 31 20.35 9.47 32.46
C ARG A 31 19.12 10.32 32.81
N MET A 32 18.13 9.70 33.44
CA MET A 32 16.87 10.31 33.87
C MET A 32 16.74 10.18 35.38
N ASN A 33 16.19 11.20 36.03
CA ASN A 33 15.71 11.05 37.41
C ASN A 33 14.44 10.19 37.47
N ASP A 34 13.96 9.86 38.67
CA ASP A 34 12.82 8.96 38.81
C ASP A 34 11.53 9.52 38.19
N ASP A 35 11.29 10.83 38.30
CA ASP A 35 10.12 11.49 37.71
C ASP A 35 10.19 11.52 36.18
N GLU A 36 11.36 11.81 35.61
CA GLU A 36 11.64 11.78 34.18
C GLU A 36 11.48 10.37 33.61
N ARG A 37 11.90 9.33 34.36
CA ARG A 37 11.71 7.93 33.97
C ARG A 37 10.23 7.56 33.93
N ILE A 38 9.45 7.96 34.93
CA ILE A 38 8.00 7.70 34.98
C ILE A 38 7.30 8.40 33.80
N ALA A 39 7.62 9.66 33.53
CA ALA A 39 7.05 10.41 32.41
C ALA A 39 7.40 9.77 31.05
N TYR A 40 8.63 9.27 30.91
CA TYR A 40 9.07 8.56 29.71
C TYR A 40 8.32 7.24 29.51
N GLU A 41 8.22 6.41 30.56
CA GLU A 41 7.48 5.14 30.53
C GLU A 41 6.00 5.35 30.17
N GLN A 42 5.37 6.40 30.73
CA GLN A 42 4.01 6.79 30.38
C GLN A 42 3.88 7.22 28.91
N ALA A 43 4.81 8.01 28.39
CA ALA A 43 4.80 8.45 27.00
C ALA A 43 4.94 7.28 26.02
N VAL A 44 5.87 6.35 26.30
CA VAL A 44 6.04 5.12 25.50
C VAL A 44 4.78 4.26 25.56
N ALA A 45 4.18 4.09 26.73
CA ALA A 45 2.93 3.35 26.88
C ALA A 45 1.79 3.97 26.07
N LEU A 46 1.63 5.30 26.10
CA LEU A 46 0.63 6.02 25.30
C LEU A 46 0.87 5.87 23.79
N GLU A 47 2.12 5.90 23.34
CA GLU A 47 2.47 5.68 21.94
C GLU A 47 2.14 4.25 21.47
N ILE A 48 2.48 3.24 22.29
CA ILE A 48 2.16 1.85 22.02
C ILE A 48 0.64 1.68 21.93
N LEU A 49 -0.11 2.19 22.91
CA LEU A 49 -1.58 2.15 22.91
C LEU A 49 -2.17 2.83 21.67
N GLY A 50 -1.60 3.97 21.25
CA GLY A 50 -2.02 4.66 20.03
C GLY A 50 -1.78 3.83 18.76
N LYS A 51 -0.62 3.14 18.66
CA LYS A 51 -0.32 2.25 17.53
C LYS A 51 -1.22 1.03 17.51
N GLU A 52 -1.49 0.42 18.66
CA GLU A 52 -2.41 -0.70 18.79
C GLU A 52 -3.82 -0.31 18.34
N ALA A 53 -4.30 0.85 18.76
CA ALA A 53 -5.60 1.38 18.33
C ALA A 53 -5.63 1.63 16.80
N ASN A 54 -4.56 2.19 16.22
CA ASN A 54 -4.45 2.40 14.78
C ASN A 54 -4.42 1.08 13.99
N ILE A 55 -3.69 0.07 14.48
CA ILE A 55 -3.66 -1.27 13.88
C ILE A 55 -5.03 -1.95 13.99
N ALA A 56 -5.69 -1.84 15.15
CA ALA A 56 -7.02 -2.40 15.35
C ALA A 56 -8.04 -1.75 14.40
N ALA A 57 -8.01 -0.42 14.24
CA ALA A 57 -8.85 0.29 13.29
C ALA A 57 -8.56 -0.15 11.84
N ALA A 58 -7.29 -0.29 11.46
CA ALA A 58 -6.92 -0.78 10.13
C ALA A 58 -7.42 -2.20 9.87
N ARG A 59 -7.33 -3.11 10.85
CA ARG A 59 -7.82 -4.50 10.73
C ARG A 59 -9.31 -4.59 10.41
N LEU A 60 -10.11 -3.64 10.88
CA LEU A 60 -11.55 -3.58 10.56
C LEU A 60 -11.80 -3.15 9.11
N LEU A 61 -10.93 -2.33 8.53
CA LEU A 61 -11.08 -1.79 7.16
C LEU A 61 -10.39 -2.64 6.09
N ILE A 62 -9.36 -3.39 6.47
CA ILE A 62 -8.53 -4.21 5.57
C ILE A 62 -9.37 -5.17 4.71
N PRO A 63 -10.37 -5.92 5.22
CA PRO A 63 -11.13 -6.86 4.38
C PRO A 63 -11.80 -6.19 3.17
N GLU A 64 -12.54 -5.11 3.37
CA GLU A 64 -13.22 -4.36 2.30
C GLU A 64 -12.22 -3.74 1.33
N LEU A 65 -11.12 -3.18 1.84
CA LEU A 65 -10.06 -2.62 1.01
C LEU A 65 -9.41 -3.70 0.14
N LEU A 66 -9.14 -4.88 0.70
CA LEU A 66 -8.55 -6.00 -0.03
C LEU A 66 -9.48 -6.52 -1.12
N GLU A 67 -10.78 -6.60 -0.88
CA GLU A 67 -11.74 -7.02 -1.90
C GLU A 67 -11.80 -6.04 -3.07
N ARG A 68 -11.80 -4.73 -2.78
CA ARG A 68 -11.74 -3.70 -3.82
C ARG A 68 -10.45 -3.79 -4.65
N ILE A 69 -9.31 -3.98 -3.98
CA ILE A 69 -8.02 -4.13 -4.65
C ILE A 69 -8.02 -5.40 -5.51
N ARG A 70 -8.48 -6.53 -4.96
CA ARG A 70 -8.54 -7.82 -5.66
C ARG A 70 -9.27 -7.70 -6.99
N PHE A 71 -10.48 -7.13 -6.98
CA PHE A 71 -11.27 -6.94 -8.20
C PHE A 71 -10.50 -6.16 -9.28
N SER A 72 -9.86 -5.06 -8.90
CA SER A 72 -9.09 -4.23 -9.83
C SER A 72 -7.85 -4.95 -10.39
N VAL A 73 -7.13 -5.70 -9.54
CA VAL A 73 -5.95 -6.47 -9.92
C VAL A 73 -6.34 -7.57 -10.91
N GLU A 74 -7.39 -8.33 -10.62
CA GLU A 74 -7.86 -9.42 -11.47
C GLU A 74 -8.32 -8.91 -12.85
N LEU A 75 -9.08 -7.81 -12.90
CA LEU A 75 -9.55 -7.24 -14.16
C LEU A 75 -8.38 -6.75 -15.04
N VAL A 76 -7.40 -6.08 -14.44
CA VAL A 76 -6.22 -5.60 -15.17
C VAL A 76 -5.31 -6.75 -15.62
N ALA A 77 -5.19 -7.80 -14.81
CA ALA A 77 -4.47 -9.01 -15.20
C ALA A 77 -5.10 -9.68 -16.43
N GLN A 78 -6.44 -9.81 -16.47
CA GLN A 78 -7.15 -10.35 -17.62
C GLN A 78 -6.93 -9.52 -18.90
N LEU A 79 -6.94 -8.19 -18.79
CA LEU A 79 -6.63 -7.29 -19.90
C LEU A 79 -5.20 -7.49 -20.40
N ARG A 80 -4.23 -7.57 -19.48
CA ARG A 80 -2.82 -7.83 -19.81
C ARG A 80 -2.65 -9.15 -20.54
N GLU A 81 -3.24 -10.22 -20.04
CA GLU A 81 -3.18 -11.54 -20.66
C GLU A 81 -3.82 -11.53 -22.06
N ALA A 82 -4.96 -10.87 -22.22
CA ALA A 82 -5.61 -10.72 -23.51
C ALA A 82 -4.74 -9.93 -24.50
N ARG A 83 -4.11 -8.84 -24.05
CA ARG A 83 -3.14 -8.08 -24.85
C ARG A 83 -1.98 -8.96 -25.30
N GLN A 84 -1.40 -9.73 -24.39
CA GLN A 84 -0.28 -10.63 -24.68
C GLN A 84 -0.68 -11.71 -25.69
N ARG A 85 -1.88 -12.30 -25.55
CA ARG A 85 -2.44 -13.28 -26.51
C ARG A 85 -2.69 -12.67 -27.89
N ALA A 86 -3.08 -11.40 -27.94
CA ALA A 86 -3.25 -10.65 -29.20
C ALA A 86 -1.90 -10.24 -29.84
N GLY A 87 -0.76 -10.49 -29.18
CA GLY A 87 0.56 -10.12 -29.68
C GLY A 87 0.83 -8.60 -29.72
N VAL A 88 0.00 -7.80 -29.05
CA VAL A 88 0.10 -6.33 -29.07
C VAL A 88 1.08 -5.87 -28.00
N SER A 89 2.12 -5.14 -28.38
CA SER A 89 3.11 -4.56 -27.47
C SER A 89 2.57 -3.35 -26.71
N LEU A 90 3.25 -2.94 -25.63
CA LEU A 90 2.89 -1.71 -24.90
C LEU A 90 3.13 -0.43 -25.74
N ASP A 91 4.04 -0.48 -26.70
CA ASP A 91 4.29 0.63 -27.64
C ASP A 91 3.11 0.77 -28.61
N GLU A 92 2.64 -0.33 -29.20
CA GLU A 92 1.43 -0.33 -30.03
C GLU A 92 0.18 0.06 -29.22
N MET A 93 0.09 -0.36 -27.97
CA MET A 93 -1.01 0.09 -27.09
C MET A 93 -0.96 1.60 -26.88
N GLN A 94 0.22 2.21 -26.74
CA GLN A 94 0.34 3.66 -26.64
C GLN A 94 -0.17 4.35 -27.92
N GLU A 95 0.17 3.82 -29.09
CA GLU A 95 -0.31 4.36 -30.38
C GLU A 95 -1.84 4.22 -30.53
N ARG A 96 -2.40 3.05 -30.19
CA ARG A 96 -3.82 2.76 -30.33
C ARG A 96 -4.68 3.47 -29.31
N THR A 97 -4.21 3.53 -28.06
CA THR A 97 -4.99 4.12 -26.97
C THR A 97 -4.69 5.59 -26.79
N GLY A 98 -3.47 6.07 -27.04
CA GLY A 98 -2.96 7.39 -26.61
C GLY A 98 -2.52 7.44 -25.14
N ILE A 99 -2.48 6.31 -24.43
CA ILE A 99 -2.01 6.21 -23.04
C ILE A 99 -0.51 5.92 -23.07
N GLN A 100 0.28 6.69 -22.33
CA GLN A 100 1.73 6.52 -22.27
C GLN A 100 2.14 5.09 -21.88
N LYS A 101 3.15 4.52 -22.52
CA LYS A 101 3.71 3.19 -22.26
C LYS A 101 4.04 3.00 -20.78
N SER A 102 4.62 4.01 -20.14
CA SER A 102 4.94 4.00 -18.72
C SER A 102 3.71 3.96 -17.82
N ALA A 103 2.59 4.55 -18.24
CA ALA A 103 1.32 4.48 -17.53
C ALA A 103 0.66 3.10 -17.73
N LEU A 104 0.71 2.54 -18.94
CA LEU A 104 0.23 1.18 -19.21
C LEU A 104 1.04 0.12 -18.46
N SER A 105 2.37 0.25 -18.44
CA SER A 105 3.24 -0.62 -17.66
C SER A 105 2.94 -0.56 -16.17
N ARG A 106 2.75 0.65 -15.61
CA ARG A 106 2.33 0.80 -14.21
C ARG A 106 0.96 0.20 -13.95
N LEU A 107 0.00 0.39 -14.86
CA LEU A 107 -1.32 -0.22 -14.76
C LEU A 107 -1.20 -1.74 -14.65
N GLU A 108 -0.47 -2.37 -15.58
CA GLU A 108 -0.31 -3.83 -15.68
C GLU A 108 0.50 -4.51 -14.56
N ASN A 109 1.27 -3.74 -13.78
CA ASN A 109 2.17 -4.26 -12.75
C ASN A 109 1.91 -3.68 -11.35
N SER A 110 0.89 -2.84 -11.15
CA SER A 110 0.57 -2.28 -9.84
C SER A 110 -0.07 -3.33 -8.93
N HIS A 111 0.32 -3.34 -7.65
CA HIS A 111 -0.36 -4.11 -6.59
C HIS A 111 -1.71 -3.50 -6.18
N ASN A 112 -1.97 -2.25 -6.60
CA ASN A 112 -3.23 -1.54 -6.37
C ASN A 112 -3.52 -0.67 -7.61
N PRO A 113 -3.98 -1.26 -8.72
CA PRO A 113 -4.35 -0.50 -9.90
C PRO A 113 -5.69 0.22 -9.65
N ASN A 114 -5.78 1.48 -10.04
CA ASN A 114 -7.03 2.25 -9.95
C ASN A 114 -7.40 2.87 -11.32
N PRO A 115 -7.74 2.04 -12.33
CA PRO A 115 -8.13 2.54 -13.64
C PRO A 115 -9.57 3.08 -13.62
N THR A 116 -9.84 4.08 -14.44
CA THR A 116 -11.22 4.50 -14.73
C THR A 116 -11.87 3.52 -15.72
N LEU A 117 -13.20 3.47 -15.77
CA LEU A 117 -13.93 2.71 -16.80
C LEU A 117 -13.53 3.14 -18.23
N SER A 118 -13.23 4.42 -18.44
CA SER A 118 -12.76 4.93 -19.74
C SER A 118 -11.41 4.33 -20.13
N THR A 119 -10.48 4.20 -19.18
CA THR A 119 -9.18 3.56 -19.39
C THR A 119 -9.38 2.08 -19.75
N LEU A 120 -10.21 1.36 -19.00
CA LEU A 120 -10.49 -0.06 -19.26
C LEU A 120 -11.12 -0.28 -20.63
N ARG A 121 -12.09 0.57 -21.01
CA ARG A 121 -12.74 0.52 -22.32
C ARG A 121 -11.76 0.75 -23.47
N ARG A 122 -10.97 1.83 -23.41
CA ARG A 122 -9.95 2.15 -24.43
C ARG A 122 -8.92 1.02 -24.57
N TYR A 123 -8.52 0.44 -23.43
CA TYR A 123 -7.60 -0.69 -23.42
C TYR A 123 -8.21 -1.88 -24.16
N ALA A 124 -9.44 -2.28 -23.81
CA ALA A 124 -10.14 -3.39 -24.45
C ALA A 124 -10.31 -3.16 -25.96
N GLU A 125 -10.76 -1.97 -26.37
CA GLU A 125 -10.92 -1.58 -27.77
C GLU A 125 -9.60 -1.72 -28.56
N ALA A 126 -8.48 -1.28 -27.98
CA ALA A 126 -7.16 -1.34 -28.62
C ALA A 126 -6.64 -2.77 -28.87
N ILE A 127 -7.14 -3.76 -28.14
CA ILE A 127 -6.83 -5.19 -28.33
C ILE A 127 -7.94 -5.95 -29.07
N GLY A 128 -8.92 -5.24 -29.66
CA GLY A 128 -10.01 -5.85 -30.41
C GLY A 128 -11.08 -6.52 -29.54
N MET A 129 -11.17 -6.13 -28.27
CA MET A 129 -12.17 -6.61 -27.32
C MET A 129 -13.18 -5.51 -26.97
N ARG A 130 -14.26 -5.90 -26.29
CA ARG A 130 -15.29 -5.00 -25.79
C ARG A 130 -15.42 -5.18 -24.28
N LEU A 131 -15.49 -4.07 -23.55
CA LEU A 131 -15.83 -4.06 -22.14
C LEU A 131 -17.35 -3.97 -22.00
N ASP A 132 -17.97 -5.05 -21.53
CA ASP A 132 -19.39 -5.08 -21.17
C ASP A 132 -19.55 -5.05 -19.65
N VAL A 133 -20.41 -4.16 -19.16
CA VAL A 133 -20.69 -3.98 -17.73
C VAL A 133 -22.19 -4.13 -17.52
N SER A 134 -22.57 -5.02 -16.61
CA SER A 134 -23.96 -5.25 -16.20
C SER A 134 -24.06 -5.25 -14.67
N LEU A 135 -25.27 -5.06 -14.16
CA LEU A 135 -25.58 -5.13 -12.73
C LEU A 135 -26.48 -6.35 -12.50
N SER A 136 -26.27 -7.03 -11.36
CA SER A 136 -27.11 -8.12 -10.86
C SER A 136 -27.39 -7.91 -9.38
N GLU A 137 -28.42 -8.57 -8.84
CA GLU A 137 -28.72 -8.51 -7.41
C GLU A 137 -27.55 -9.08 -6.59
N ALA A 138 -27.19 -8.38 -5.52
CA ALA A 138 -26.25 -8.88 -4.52
C ALA A 138 -27.00 -9.91 -3.66
N GLY A 139 -26.65 -11.19 -3.83
CA GLY A 139 -27.18 -12.30 -3.02
C GLY A 139 -26.75 -12.24 -1.57
#